data_AF-A0A970QAQ3-F1
#
_entry.id   AF-A0A970QAQ3-F1
#
_cell.length_a   1.000
_cell.length_b   1.000
_cell.length_c   1.000
_cell.angle_alpha   90.00
_cell.angle_beta   90.00
_cell.angle_gamma   90.00
#
_symmetry.space_group_name_H-M   'P 1'
#
loop_
_entity.id
_entity.type
_entity.pdbx_description
1 polymer ?
#
loop_
_entity_poly.entity_id
_entity_poly.type
_entity_poly.pdbx_seq_one_letter_code
_entity_poly.pdbx_strand_id
1 'polypeptide(L)'
;MRYPISLLLILCWICAASAQAEFSEAFEEVWAVPEIQAKIDAGIEAHRKGDAVISVVDKDGAPLSEVTITAKQQTHDFLFGANLFVLGQLATPELNQRYENAFTDIFNFASLPFYWADLEPVRGQLRFEKEAPFIWRRPPPDVLLAWCKAHNITAKGHPLLWHAINPDWSPTEAEALRSAYTKRFEEIAQRYGQDIL
;
A
#
# COMPACT_ATOMS: atom_id res chain seq x y z
N MET A 1 42.93 -7.78 -51.13
CA MET A 1 43.44 -7.54 -49.76
C MET A 1 42.25 -7.12 -48.90
N ARG A 2 41.92 -7.92 -47.87
CA ARG A 2 41.13 -7.61 -46.66
C ARG A 2 39.57 -7.63 -46.71
N TYR A 3 39.07 -8.80 -46.31
CA TYR A 3 37.95 -9.20 -45.42
C TYR A 3 36.52 -8.61 -45.53
N PRO A 4 35.48 -9.47 -45.57
CA PRO A 4 34.10 -9.12 -45.22
C PRO A 4 33.92 -9.13 -43.69
N ILE A 5 33.27 -8.11 -43.13
CA ILE A 5 32.88 -8.07 -41.73
C ILE A 5 31.58 -8.87 -41.58
N SER A 6 31.71 -10.10 -41.10
CA SER A 6 30.62 -10.87 -40.50
C SER A 6 30.10 -10.10 -39.28
N LEU A 7 28.87 -9.57 -39.35
CA LEU A 7 28.18 -9.09 -38.16
C LEU A 7 27.40 -10.28 -37.55
N LEU A 8 28.01 -10.88 -36.54
CA LEU A 8 27.38 -11.74 -35.56
C LEU A 8 26.25 -10.93 -34.88
N LEU A 9 24.99 -11.23 -35.20
CA LEU A 9 23.87 -10.88 -34.32
C LEU A 9 23.71 -12.01 -33.32
N ILE A 10 24.42 -11.87 -32.19
CA ILE A 10 24.21 -12.65 -30.98
C ILE A 10 22.78 -12.36 -30.52
N LEU A 11 21.86 -13.32 -30.73
CA LEU A 11 20.60 -13.36 -30.02
C LEU A 11 20.92 -13.50 -28.52
N CYS A 12 20.93 -12.39 -27.81
CA CYS A 12 20.93 -12.37 -26.36
C CYS A 12 19.51 -12.75 -25.92
N TRP A 13 19.26 -14.06 -25.82
CA TRP A 13 18.15 -14.58 -25.03
C TRP A 13 18.46 -14.23 -23.57
N ILE A 14 17.99 -13.06 -23.14
CA ILE A 14 17.89 -12.76 -21.73
C ILE A 14 16.81 -13.70 -21.20
N CYS A 15 17.23 -14.76 -20.52
CA CYS A 15 16.38 -15.49 -19.61
C CYS A 15 15.76 -14.47 -18.66
N ALA A 16 14.49 -14.15 -18.86
CA ALA A 16 13.67 -13.59 -17.80
C ALA A 16 13.53 -14.70 -16.76
N ALA A 17 14.53 -14.84 -15.89
CA ALA A 17 14.36 -15.54 -14.65
C ALA A 17 13.34 -14.71 -13.86
N SER A 18 12.07 -15.11 -13.91
CA SER A 18 11.11 -14.75 -12.90
C SER A 18 11.75 -15.14 -11.58
N ALA A 19 12.18 -14.16 -10.79
CA ALA A 19 12.54 -14.40 -9.41
C ALA A 19 11.26 -14.81 -8.68
N GLN A 20 10.93 -16.09 -8.74
CA GLN A 20 9.94 -16.67 -7.86
C GLN A 20 10.59 -16.67 -6.48
N ALA A 21 10.08 -15.80 -5.61
CA ALA A 21 10.38 -15.87 -4.19
C ALA A 21 9.65 -17.12 -3.65
N GLU A 22 10.24 -18.29 -3.87
CA GLU A 22 9.75 -19.53 -3.30
C GLU A 22 10.14 -19.58 -1.82
N PHE A 23 9.22 -20.10 -0.99
CA PHE A 23 9.55 -20.36 0.40
C PHE A 23 10.53 -21.54 0.47
N SER A 24 11.28 -21.65 1.57
CA SER A 24 12.15 -22.81 1.74
C SER A 24 11.31 -24.08 1.90
N GLU A 25 11.82 -25.22 1.45
CA GLU A 25 11.17 -26.53 1.66
C GLU A 25 10.83 -26.76 3.14
N ALA A 26 11.74 -26.40 4.04
CA ALA A 26 11.51 -26.50 5.48
C ALA A 26 10.36 -25.61 5.99
N PHE A 27 10.08 -24.46 5.33
CA PHE A 27 8.91 -23.65 5.64
C PHE A 27 7.64 -24.31 5.10
N GLU A 28 7.67 -24.84 3.87
CA GLU A 28 6.53 -25.52 3.26
C GLU A 28 6.13 -26.79 4.03
N GLU A 29 7.10 -27.59 4.47
CA GLU A 29 6.89 -28.81 5.25
C GLU A 29 6.11 -28.54 6.55
N VAL A 30 6.35 -27.40 7.20
CA VAL A 30 5.61 -27.01 8.42
C VAL A 30 4.13 -26.80 8.13
N TRP A 31 3.78 -26.21 6.98
CA TRP A 31 2.39 -25.94 6.62
C TRP A 31 1.71 -27.11 5.90
N ALA A 32 2.48 -28.01 5.31
CA ALA A 32 1.99 -29.19 4.58
C ALA A 32 1.56 -30.36 5.50
N VAL A 33 1.79 -30.27 6.82
CA VAL A 33 1.35 -31.30 7.78
C VAL A 33 -0.17 -31.49 7.67
N PRO A 34 -0.68 -32.71 7.42
CA PRO A 34 -2.11 -32.94 7.18
C PRO A 34 -3.03 -32.40 8.28
N GLU A 35 -2.62 -32.51 9.54
CA GLU A 35 -3.38 -31.99 10.68
C GLU A 35 -3.47 -30.45 10.68
N ILE A 36 -2.40 -29.77 10.25
CA ILE A 36 -2.37 -28.31 10.13
C ILE A 36 -3.26 -27.88 8.98
N GLN A 37 -3.17 -28.54 7.82
CA GLN A 37 -4.02 -28.24 6.68
C GLN A 37 -5.50 -28.44 7.02
N ALA A 38 -5.86 -29.56 7.64
CA ALA A 38 -7.24 -29.84 8.06
C ALA A 38 -7.76 -28.78 9.04
N LYS A 39 -6.92 -28.30 9.97
CA LYS A 39 -7.27 -27.22 10.89
C LYS A 39 -7.48 -25.88 10.17
N ILE A 40 -6.64 -25.56 9.20
CA ILE A 40 -6.76 -24.35 8.37
C ILE A 40 -8.08 -24.41 7.58
N ASP A 41 -8.35 -25.53 6.91
CA ASP A 41 -9.55 -25.71 6.09
C ASP A 41 -10.82 -25.60 6.96
N ALA A 42 -10.86 -26.29 8.10
CA ALA A 42 -11.98 -26.19 9.04
C ALA A 42 -12.18 -24.76 9.56
N GLY A 43 -11.09 -24.04 9.84
CA GLY A 43 -11.14 -22.63 10.26
C GLY A 43 -11.62 -21.68 9.16
N ILE A 44 -11.27 -21.95 7.89
CA ILE A 44 -11.78 -21.19 6.75
C ILE A 44 -13.28 -21.37 6.62
N GLU A 45 -13.77 -22.62 6.66
CA GLU A 45 -15.21 -22.91 6.58
C GLU A 45 -15.98 -22.26 7.74
N ALA A 46 -15.46 -22.37 8.97
CA ALA A 46 -16.18 -21.89 10.16
C ALA A 46 -16.15 -20.37 10.36
N HIS A 47 -15.11 -19.67 9.87
CA HIS A 47 -14.87 -18.27 10.24
C HIS A 47 -14.61 -17.32 9.07
N ARG A 48 -14.39 -17.82 7.85
CA ARG A 48 -14.03 -17.00 6.68
C ARG A 48 -14.91 -17.24 5.47
N LYS A 49 -15.88 -18.14 5.57
CA LYS A 49 -16.91 -18.42 4.56
C LYS A 49 -18.30 -18.18 5.14
N GLY A 50 -19.25 -18.01 4.23
CA GLY A 50 -20.67 -17.93 4.54
C GLY A 50 -21.47 -18.38 3.34
N ASP A 51 -22.70 -18.83 3.57
CA ASP A 51 -23.58 -19.30 2.52
C ASP A 51 -24.16 -18.12 1.72
N ALA A 52 -24.24 -18.28 0.41
CA ALA A 52 -24.89 -17.34 -0.50
C ALA A 52 -25.80 -18.09 -1.48
N VAL A 53 -27.02 -17.61 -1.67
CA VAL A 53 -27.97 -18.15 -2.63
C VAL A 53 -28.13 -17.16 -3.78
N ILE A 54 -27.83 -17.60 -5.00
CA ILE A 54 -28.00 -16.80 -6.22
C ILE A 54 -29.17 -17.38 -7.01
N SER A 55 -30.18 -16.56 -7.29
CA SER A 55 -31.32 -16.92 -8.14
C SER A 55 -31.28 -16.07 -9.40
N VAL A 56 -31.39 -16.73 -10.56
CA VAL A 56 -31.45 -16.08 -11.87
C VAL A 56 -32.84 -16.29 -12.43
N VAL A 57 -33.55 -15.18 -12.68
CA VAL A 57 -34.95 -15.17 -13.14
C VAL A 57 -35.11 -14.33 -14.39
N ASP A 58 -36.16 -14.59 -15.16
CA ASP A 58 -36.57 -13.74 -16.28
C ASP A 58 -37.32 -12.47 -15.81
N LYS A 59 -37.79 -11.66 -16.76
CA LYS A 59 -38.54 -10.44 -16.49
C LYS A 59 -39.88 -10.65 -15.75
N ASP A 60 -40.41 -11.87 -15.81
CA ASP A 60 -41.68 -12.27 -15.20
C ASP A 60 -41.46 -13.02 -13.87
N GLY A 61 -40.21 -13.17 -13.43
CA GLY A 61 -39.83 -13.84 -12.18
C GLY A 61 -39.69 -15.36 -12.29
N ALA A 62 -39.75 -15.94 -13.49
CA ALA A 62 -39.56 -17.38 -13.68
C ALA A 62 -38.06 -17.75 -13.65
N PRO A 63 -37.65 -18.81 -12.93
CA PRO A 63 -36.27 -19.25 -12.90
C PRO A 63 -35.75 -19.65 -14.28
N LEU A 64 -34.54 -19.18 -14.61
CA LEU A 64 -33.85 -19.57 -15.84
C LEU A 64 -33.03 -20.85 -15.62
N SER A 65 -33.14 -21.81 -16.54
CA SER A 65 -32.33 -23.03 -16.58
C SER A 65 -31.10 -22.87 -17.48
N GLU A 66 -30.06 -23.67 -17.23
CA GLU A 66 -28.84 -23.76 -18.08
C GLU A 66 -28.05 -22.44 -18.21
N VAL A 67 -28.08 -21.60 -17.17
CA VAL A 67 -27.34 -20.33 -17.14
C VAL A 67 -25.92 -20.53 -16.58
N THR A 68 -24.92 -20.01 -17.28
CA THR A 68 -23.55 -19.90 -16.77
C THR A 68 -23.37 -18.59 -16.02
N ILE A 69 -22.98 -18.65 -14.75
CA ILE A 69 -22.67 -17.48 -13.92
C ILE A 69 -21.16 -17.36 -13.75
N THR A 70 -20.61 -16.15 -13.90
CA THR A 70 -19.23 -15.83 -13.57
C THR A 70 -19.22 -14.71 -12.54
N ALA A 71 -18.49 -14.91 -11.44
CA ALA A 71 -18.28 -13.89 -10.41
C ALA A 71 -16.79 -13.55 -10.33
N LYS A 72 -16.49 -12.25 -10.19
CA LYS A 72 -15.14 -11.75 -9.93
C LYS A 72 -15.20 -10.79 -8.75
N GLN A 73 -14.45 -11.08 -7.70
CA GLN A 73 -14.27 -10.15 -6.59
C GLN A 73 -13.48 -8.93 -7.06
N GLN A 74 -14.03 -7.73 -6.86
CA GLN A 74 -13.39 -6.48 -7.26
C GLN A 74 -12.69 -5.77 -6.09
N THR A 75 -13.20 -5.95 -4.87
CA THR A 75 -12.69 -5.34 -3.65
C THR A 75 -13.07 -6.17 -2.42
N HIS A 76 -12.64 -5.75 -1.23
CA HIS A 76 -12.97 -6.34 0.06
C HIS A 76 -12.85 -5.30 1.19
N ASP A 77 -13.61 -5.49 2.27
CA ASP A 77 -13.58 -4.61 3.44
C ASP A 77 -12.33 -4.80 4.30
N PHE A 78 -11.62 -5.92 4.13
CA PHE A 78 -10.34 -6.14 4.81
C PHE A 78 -9.33 -5.11 4.31
N LEU A 79 -8.78 -4.26 5.18
CA LEU A 79 -7.79 -3.28 4.77
C LEU A 79 -6.43 -3.96 4.57
N PHE A 80 -6.01 -4.08 3.31
CA PHE A 80 -4.74 -4.66 2.89
C PHE A 80 -3.91 -3.61 2.18
N GLY A 81 -2.72 -3.32 2.70
CA GLY A 81 -1.99 -2.13 2.32
C GLY A 81 -0.50 -2.12 2.62
N ALA A 82 0.13 -1.05 2.14
CA ALA A 82 1.54 -0.77 2.34
C ALA A 82 1.77 0.73 2.66
N ASN A 83 3.02 1.09 2.95
CA ASN A 83 3.39 2.50 3.05
C ASN A 83 3.44 3.14 1.67
N LEU A 84 2.90 4.36 1.52
CA LEU A 84 2.88 5.11 0.26
C LEU A 84 4.07 6.06 0.13
N PHE A 85 5.20 5.70 0.74
CA PHE A 85 6.26 6.66 1.04
C PHE A 85 7.06 7.10 -0.19
N VAL A 86 7.00 6.37 -1.30
CA VAL A 86 7.80 6.67 -2.51
C VAL A 86 6.96 7.22 -3.66
N LEU A 87 5.68 7.50 -3.44
CA LEU A 87 4.78 8.01 -4.49
C LEU A 87 5.37 9.25 -5.15
N GLY A 88 5.55 9.20 -6.47
CA GLY A 88 6.09 10.30 -7.28
C GLY A 88 7.58 10.60 -7.04
N GLN A 89 8.32 9.76 -6.31
CA GLN A 89 9.73 10.01 -5.97
C GLN A 89 10.71 9.07 -6.68
N LEU A 90 10.23 8.08 -7.43
CA LEU A 90 11.12 7.15 -8.15
C LEU A 90 11.87 7.86 -9.28
N ALA A 91 13.00 7.26 -9.68
CA ALA A 91 13.99 7.89 -10.56
C ALA A 91 13.46 8.30 -11.93
N THR A 92 12.42 7.64 -12.44
CA THR A 92 11.81 7.97 -13.74
C THR A 92 10.29 7.98 -13.67
N PRO A 93 9.60 8.70 -14.58
CA PRO A 93 8.15 8.64 -14.70
C PRO A 93 7.61 7.21 -14.90
N GLU A 94 8.32 6.38 -15.66
CA GLU A 94 7.93 4.99 -15.94
C GLU A 94 7.99 4.13 -14.67
N LEU A 95 8.98 4.37 -13.79
CA LEU A 95 9.07 3.68 -12.51
C LEU A 95 7.93 4.10 -11.57
N ASN A 96 7.59 5.39 -11.53
CA ASN A 96 6.44 5.88 -10.75
C ASN A 96 5.14 5.27 -11.25
N GLN A 97 4.90 5.24 -12.57
CA GLN A 97 3.70 4.62 -13.12
C GLN A 97 3.60 3.13 -12.79
N ARG A 98 4.72 2.38 -12.86
CA ARG A 98 4.74 0.97 -12.48
C ARG A 98 4.43 0.76 -11.00
N TYR A 99 4.98 1.61 -10.14
CA TYR A 99 4.68 1.58 -8.70
C TYR A 99 3.21 1.87 -8.43
N GLU A 100 2.66 2.92 -9.03
CA GLU A 100 1.26 3.32 -8.85
C GLU A 100 0.30 2.21 -9.31
N ASN A 101 0.52 1.64 -10.50
CA ASN A 101 -0.29 0.54 -11.02
C ASN A 101 -0.23 -0.68 -10.08
N ALA A 102 0.98 -1.11 -9.70
CA ALA A 102 1.14 -2.24 -8.79
C ALA A 102 0.50 -1.97 -7.43
N PHE A 103 0.54 -0.73 -6.95
CA PHE A 103 -0.09 -0.36 -5.69
C PHE A 103 -1.61 -0.46 -5.78
N THR A 104 -2.23 0.08 -6.83
CA THR A 104 -3.70 0.05 -7.02
C THR A 104 -4.23 -1.35 -7.37
N ASP A 105 -3.41 -2.20 -7.99
CA ASP A 105 -3.79 -3.57 -8.33
C ASP A 105 -3.82 -4.51 -7.11
N ILE A 106 -3.10 -4.17 -6.04
CA ILE A 106 -2.89 -5.04 -4.87
C ILE A 106 -3.56 -4.48 -3.61
N PHE A 107 -3.52 -3.17 -3.40
CA PHE A 107 -3.84 -2.55 -2.11
C PHE A 107 -5.09 -1.66 -2.16
N ASN A 108 -5.89 -1.74 -1.10
CA ASN A 108 -7.01 -0.83 -0.82
C ASN A 108 -6.71 0.08 0.40
N PHE A 109 -5.49 0.02 0.93
CA PHE A 109 -5.07 0.74 2.13
C PHE A 109 -3.64 1.30 2.02
N ALA A 110 -3.41 2.50 2.53
CA ALA A 110 -2.11 3.18 2.48
C ALA A 110 -1.75 3.89 3.78
N SER A 111 -0.51 3.69 4.25
CA SER A 111 0.06 4.49 5.35
C SER A 111 0.80 5.73 4.83
N LEU A 112 0.47 6.90 5.38
CA LEU A 112 1.06 8.20 5.06
C LEU A 112 2.08 8.61 6.15
N PRO A 113 3.24 9.17 5.79
CA PRO A 113 4.31 9.48 6.74
C PRO A 113 4.07 10.81 7.47
N PHE A 114 3.82 10.74 8.78
CA PHE A 114 3.69 11.86 9.70
C PHE A 114 4.85 11.91 10.72
N TYR A 115 6.04 11.44 10.36
CA TYR A 115 7.20 11.55 11.26
C TYR A 115 7.55 13.01 11.52
N TRP A 116 7.74 13.40 12.79
CA TRP A 116 7.78 14.81 13.16
C TRP A 116 8.99 15.55 12.57
N ALA A 117 10.18 14.93 12.62
CA ALA A 117 11.39 15.53 12.05
C ALA A 117 11.26 15.83 10.54
N ASP A 118 10.54 14.97 9.81
CA ASP A 118 10.38 15.08 8.37
C ASP A 118 9.22 16.00 7.99
N LEU A 119 8.18 16.07 8.81
CA LEU A 119 7.01 16.90 8.57
C LEU A 119 7.23 18.37 8.98
N GLU A 120 8.09 18.61 9.97
CA GLU A 120 8.44 19.94 10.46
C GLU A 120 9.95 20.05 10.72
N PRO A 121 10.79 19.95 9.67
CA PRO A 121 12.25 19.97 9.81
C PRO A 121 12.75 21.29 10.41
N VAL A 122 12.05 22.40 10.13
CA VAL A 122 12.28 23.71 10.73
C VAL A 122 11.04 24.11 11.51
N ARG A 123 11.21 24.54 12.76
CA ARG A 123 10.12 24.92 13.65
C ARG A 123 9.17 25.91 12.98
N GLY A 124 7.89 25.57 12.93
CA GLY A 124 6.82 26.36 12.30
C GLY A 124 6.71 26.23 10.78
N GLN A 125 7.57 25.44 10.11
CA GLN A 125 7.53 25.22 8.66
C GLN A 125 7.07 23.80 8.36
N LEU A 126 5.74 23.62 8.39
CA LEU A 126 5.09 22.33 8.15
C LEU A 126 5.10 21.96 6.65
N ARG A 127 5.38 20.70 6.35
CA ARG A 127 5.48 20.14 4.99
C ARG A 127 4.21 19.41 4.57
N PHE A 128 3.03 20.01 4.78
CA PHE A 128 1.75 19.41 4.37
C PHE A 128 1.51 19.46 2.86
N GLU A 129 1.89 20.58 2.25
CA GLU A 129 1.48 20.98 0.90
C GLU A 129 2.47 20.52 -0.17
N LYS A 130 2.02 20.52 -1.43
CA LYS A 130 2.78 20.02 -2.59
C LYS A 130 4.11 20.73 -2.79
N GLU A 131 4.16 22.02 -2.47
CA GLU A 131 5.32 22.90 -2.63
C GLU A 131 6.37 22.71 -1.54
N ALA A 132 6.11 21.84 -0.56
CA ALA A 132 7.05 21.54 0.50
C ALA A 132 8.39 21.02 -0.06
N PRO A 133 9.54 21.36 0.56
CA PRO A 133 10.86 20.89 0.14
C PRO A 133 10.90 19.37 0.00
N PHE A 134 11.64 18.85 -0.98
CA PHE A 134 11.75 17.41 -1.18
C PHE A 134 12.47 16.72 -0.01
N ILE A 135 11.89 15.61 0.48
CA ILE A 135 12.54 14.67 1.38
C ILE A 135 12.24 13.25 0.87
N TRP A 136 13.31 12.45 0.67
CA TRP A 136 13.20 11.07 0.20
C TRP A 136 12.36 10.23 1.17
N ARG A 137 11.43 9.46 0.61
CA ARG A 137 10.43 8.66 1.33
C ARG A 137 9.47 9.46 2.21
N ARG A 138 9.35 10.78 1.98
CA ARG A 138 8.49 11.71 2.76
C ARG A 138 7.75 12.70 1.84
N PRO A 139 6.95 12.20 0.89
CA PRO A 139 6.07 13.03 0.10
C PRO A 139 5.07 13.77 1.02
N PRO A 140 4.68 15.00 0.66
CA PRO A 140 3.77 15.79 1.49
C PRO A 140 2.41 15.08 1.68
N PRO A 141 1.85 15.04 2.90
CA PRO A 141 0.60 14.33 3.17
C PRO A 141 -0.60 14.75 2.31
N ASP A 142 -0.73 16.02 1.90
CA ASP A 142 -1.83 16.45 1.03
C ASP A 142 -1.78 15.76 -0.35
N VAL A 143 -0.58 15.60 -0.90
CA VAL A 143 -0.37 14.94 -2.20
C VAL A 143 -0.75 13.47 -2.10
N LEU A 144 -0.31 12.80 -1.03
CA LEU A 144 -0.64 11.40 -0.78
C LEU A 144 -2.14 11.19 -0.57
N LEU A 145 -2.78 12.03 0.25
CA LEU A 145 -4.19 11.90 0.55
C LEU A 145 -5.05 12.14 -0.70
N ALA A 146 -4.71 13.14 -1.50
CA ALA A 146 -5.40 13.39 -2.77
C ALA A 146 -5.30 12.19 -3.72
N TRP A 147 -4.13 11.56 -3.81
CA TRP A 147 -3.93 10.35 -4.60
C TRP A 147 -4.75 9.17 -4.05
N CYS A 148 -4.71 8.93 -2.74
CA CYS A 148 -5.52 7.88 -2.10
C CYS A 148 -7.02 8.06 -2.41
N LYS A 149 -7.55 9.28 -2.29
CA LYS A 149 -8.95 9.60 -2.63
C LYS A 149 -9.27 9.33 -4.11
N ALA A 150 -8.38 9.71 -5.02
CA ALA A 150 -8.56 9.48 -6.45
C ALA A 150 -8.59 7.99 -6.83
N HIS A 151 -7.96 7.13 -6.03
CA HIS A 151 -7.84 5.69 -6.27
C HIS A 151 -8.71 4.83 -5.35
N ASN A 152 -9.62 5.42 -4.56
CA ASN A 152 -10.45 4.72 -3.56
C ASN A 152 -9.62 3.90 -2.56
N ILE A 153 -8.45 4.42 -2.17
CA ILE A 153 -7.56 3.81 -1.17
C ILE A 153 -7.80 4.46 0.17
N THR A 154 -8.01 3.64 1.21
CA THR A 154 -8.17 4.12 2.58
C THR A 154 -6.82 4.59 3.12
N ALA A 155 -6.76 5.84 3.56
CA ALA A 155 -5.55 6.46 4.09
C ALA A 155 -5.45 6.29 5.62
N LYS A 156 -4.23 6.05 6.13
CA LYS A 156 -3.90 6.07 7.56
C LYS A 156 -2.71 6.96 7.85
N GLY A 157 -2.81 7.80 8.87
CA GLY A 157 -1.67 8.57 9.38
C GLY A 157 -0.69 7.71 10.17
N HIS A 158 0.60 7.79 9.86
CA HIS A 158 1.64 7.10 10.63
C HIS A 158 2.93 7.92 10.77
N PRO A 159 3.37 8.27 12.00
CA PRO A 159 2.68 8.27 13.29
C PRO A 159 2.41 9.68 13.82
N LEU A 160 1.52 9.82 14.80
CA LEU A 160 1.35 11.09 15.52
C LEU A 160 2.51 11.36 16.50
N LEU A 161 2.94 10.33 17.22
CA LEU A 161 4.05 10.37 18.17
C LEU A 161 4.96 9.17 17.95
N TRP A 162 6.27 9.40 17.93
CA TRP A 162 7.28 8.35 17.83
C TRP A 162 8.56 8.76 18.54
N HIS A 163 9.22 7.83 19.23
CA HIS A 163 10.43 8.13 20.01
C HIS A 163 11.66 8.41 19.13
N ALA A 164 11.73 7.85 17.92
CA ALA A 164 12.95 7.83 17.11
C ALA A 164 13.09 8.95 16.06
N ILE A 165 12.01 9.62 15.63
CA ILE A 165 12.06 10.58 14.51
C ILE A 165 11.42 11.91 14.94
N ASN A 166 12.15 12.64 15.77
CA ASN A 166 11.79 13.95 16.31
C ASN A 166 12.75 15.01 15.77
N PRO A 167 12.29 16.26 15.55
CA PRO A 167 13.15 17.31 15.05
C PRO A 167 14.20 17.72 16.09
N ASP A 168 15.39 18.14 15.62
CA ASP A 168 16.48 18.59 16.50
C ASP A 168 16.10 19.79 17.39
N TRP A 169 15.16 20.61 16.93
CA TRP A 169 14.66 21.76 17.69
C TRP A 169 13.60 21.39 18.74
N SER A 170 13.19 20.11 18.82
CA SER A 170 12.15 19.67 19.77
C SER A 170 12.57 19.96 21.22
N PRO A 171 11.64 20.41 22.08
CA PRO A 171 11.98 20.70 23.47
C PRO A 171 12.38 19.42 24.23
N THR A 172 13.34 19.54 25.15
CA THR A 172 13.71 18.46 26.07
C THR A 172 12.91 18.47 27.37
N GLU A 173 12.44 19.66 27.78
CA GLU A 173 11.63 19.83 28.98
C GLU A 173 10.24 19.20 28.81
N ALA A 174 9.84 18.36 29.75
CA ALA A 174 8.65 17.51 29.63
C ALA A 174 7.36 18.29 29.28
N GLU A 175 7.13 19.43 29.95
CA GLU A 175 5.92 20.22 29.74
C GLU A 175 5.93 20.98 28.40
N ALA A 176 7.10 21.45 27.97
CA ALA A 176 7.27 22.09 26.67
C ALA A 176 7.10 21.07 25.53
N LEU A 177 7.64 19.85 25.69
CA LEU A 177 7.49 18.76 24.75
C LEU A 177 6.04 18.31 24.64
N ARG A 178 5.35 18.16 25.78
CA ARG A 178 3.91 17.86 25.84
C ARG A 178 3.11 18.90 25.06
N SER A 179 3.36 20.19 25.32
CA SER A 179 2.68 21.29 24.64
C SER A 179 2.93 21.26 23.12
N ALA A 180 4.15 20.95 22.69
CA ALA A 180 4.49 20.85 21.28
C ALA A 180 3.79 19.66 20.60
N TYR A 181 3.70 18.49 21.25
CA TYR A 181 2.93 17.36 20.72
C TYR A 181 1.43 17.64 20.68
N THR A 182 0.85 18.27 21.71
CA THR A 182 -0.57 18.64 21.71
C THR A 182 -0.89 19.55 20.53
N LYS A 183 -0.11 20.61 20.31
CA LYS A 183 -0.24 21.48 19.14
C LYS A 183 -0.17 20.67 17.83
N ARG A 184 0.82 19.80 17.70
CA ARG A 184 0.98 18.93 16.52
C ARG A 184 -0.25 18.05 16.28
N PHE A 185 -0.81 17.44 17.32
CA PHE A 185 -1.99 16.59 17.20
C PHE A 185 -3.20 17.40 16.75
N GLU A 186 -3.39 18.60 17.31
CA GLU A 186 -4.45 19.52 16.93
C GLU A 186 -4.34 19.93 15.45
N GLU A 187 -3.15 20.33 14.99
CA GLU A 187 -2.92 20.72 13.59
C GLU A 187 -3.20 19.57 12.61
N ILE A 188 -2.73 18.35 12.91
CA ILE A 188 -2.96 17.17 12.07
C ILE A 188 -4.44 16.76 12.11
N ALA A 189 -5.07 16.74 13.28
CA ALA A 189 -6.47 16.38 13.43
C ALA A 189 -7.39 17.40 12.74
N GLN A 190 -7.08 18.69 12.84
CA GLN A 190 -7.84 19.75 12.18
C GLN A 190 -7.77 19.61 10.65
N ARG A 191 -6.61 19.24 10.09
CA ARG A 191 -6.43 19.13 8.64
C ARG A 191 -6.93 17.80 8.07
N TYR A 192 -6.75 16.69 8.79
CA TYR A 192 -6.96 15.34 8.24
C TYR A 192 -7.91 14.45 9.03
N GLY A 193 -8.42 14.87 10.19
CA GLY A 193 -9.15 14.00 11.11
C GLY A 193 -10.47 13.40 10.59
N GLN A 194 -10.95 13.85 9.43
CA GLN A 194 -12.12 13.28 8.74
C GLN A 194 -11.75 12.41 7.54
N ASP A 195 -10.48 12.38 7.15
CA ASP A 195 -10.00 11.84 5.89
C ASP A 195 -8.98 10.70 6.02
N ILE A 196 -8.36 10.57 7.20
CA ILE A 196 -7.38 9.51 7.49
C ILE A 196 -7.75 8.77 8.76
N LEU A 197 -7.47 7.46 8.78
CA LEU A 197 -7.48 6.62 9.97
C LEU A 197 -6.27 6.88 10.89
#